data_AF-A0A8J7U9W9-F1
#
_entry.id   AF-A0A8J7U9W9-F1
#
_cell.length_a   1.000
_cell.length_b   1.000
_cell.length_c   1.000
_cell.angle_alpha   90.00
_cell.angle_beta   90.00
_cell.angle_gamma   90.00
#
_symmetry.space_group_name_H-M   'P 1'
#
loop_
_entity.id
_entity.type
_entity.pdbx_description
1 polymer ?
#
loop_
_entity_poly.entity_id
_entity_poly.type
_entity_poly.pdbx_seq_one_letter_code
_entity_poly.pdbx_strand_id
1 'polypeptide(L)'
;MSSELIRGGIQVYPIRTKLVEKGGDLVALIVDALREAKFELEDGDILAIASKVVSMSQGRLVSLDSVKPSRRSRILAKKHGLEPEFVELVLR
;
A
#
# COMPACT_ATOMS: atom_id res chain seq x y z
N MET A 1 -11.50 3.09 43.98
CA MET A 1 -11.63 4.53 44.25
C MET A 1 -10.54 5.23 43.45
N SER A 2 -10.73 5.95 42.35
CA SER A 2 -11.82 6.20 41.43
C SER A 2 -11.11 6.93 40.28
N SER A 3 -11.17 6.40 39.07
CA SER A 3 -10.95 7.21 37.86
C SER A 3 -11.62 6.49 36.69
N GLU A 4 -12.92 6.71 36.62
CA GLU A 4 -13.72 6.85 35.39
C GLU A 4 -13.17 6.24 34.09
N LEU A 5 -13.77 5.10 33.73
CA LEU A 5 -14.50 4.93 32.47
C LEU A 5 -13.92 5.71 31.27
N ILE A 6 -12.91 5.16 30.60
CA ILE A 6 -12.59 5.58 29.23
C ILE A 6 -13.76 5.14 28.34
N ARG A 7 -14.68 6.07 28.07
CA ARG A 7 -15.68 5.95 27.02
C ARG A 7 -14.95 5.81 25.68
N GLY A 8 -15.09 4.65 25.04
CA GLY A 8 -14.89 4.39 23.60
C GLY A 8 -13.88 5.25 22.85
N GLY A 9 -12.59 5.18 23.21
CA GLY A 9 -11.52 5.83 22.46
C GLY A 9 -11.00 4.95 21.32
N ILE A 10 -10.71 5.54 20.16
CA ILE A 10 -10.01 4.84 19.08
C ILE A 10 -8.53 4.76 19.44
N GLN A 11 -7.96 3.56 19.32
CA GLN A 11 -6.53 3.32 19.44
C GLN A 11 -5.98 2.95 18.07
N VAL A 12 -4.77 3.42 17.75
CA VAL A 12 -4.13 3.16 16.45
C VAL A 12 -2.72 2.65 16.70
N TYR A 13 -2.46 1.44 16.21
CA TYR A 13 -1.19 0.75 16.40
C TYR A 13 -0.47 0.58 15.05
N PRO A 14 0.81 1.00 14.92
CA PRO A 14 1.58 0.71 13.74
C PRO A 14 2.06 -0.75 13.75
N ILE A 15 1.73 -1.51 12.72
CA ILE A 15 2.25 -2.87 12.51
C ILE A 15 3.40 -2.82 11.51
N ARG A 16 4.62 -3.08 11.99
CA ARG A 16 5.83 -3.07 11.15
C ARG A 16 5.98 -4.41 10.45
N THR A 17 6.02 -4.38 9.12
CA THR A 17 6.23 -5.58 8.31
C THR A 17 7.64 -5.61 7.71
N LYS A 18 8.03 -6.77 7.18
CA LYS A 18 9.13 -6.86 6.21
C LYS A 18 8.73 -6.16 4.90
N LEU A 19 9.70 -5.96 4.01
CA LEU A 19 9.44 -5.39 2.69
C LEU A 19 8.53 -6.34 1.89
N VAL A 20 7.47 -5.80 1.30
CA VAL A 20 6.59 -6.58 0.43
C VAL A 20 7.27 -6.78 -0.91
N GLU A 21 7.47 -8.04 -1.31
CA GLU A 21 8.04 -8.38 -2.61
C GLU A 21 6.97 -8.54 -3.68
N LYS A 22 7.38 -8.45 -4.95
CA LYS A 22 6.48 -8.64 -6.09
C LYS A 22 5.90 -10.06 -6.06
N GLY A 23 4.58 -10.19 -6.01
CA GLY A 23 3.93 -11.50 -5.97
C GLY A 23 3.99 -12.21 -4.61
N GLY A 24 4.49 -11.54 -3.57
CA GLY A 24 4.56 -12.10 -2.21
C GLY A 24 3.18 -12.23 -1.55
N ASP A 25 3.06 -13.17 -0.61
CA ASP A 25 1.84 -13.34 0.18
C ASP A 25 1.72 -12.22 1.24
N LEU A 26 0.86 -11.25 0.96
CA LEU A 26 0.61 -10.12 1.86
C LEU A 26 -0.05 -10.55 3.17
N VAL A 27 -0.91 -11.58 3.15
CA VAL A 27 -1.62 -12.04 4.35
C VAL A 27 -0.64 -12.70 5.30
N ALA A 28 0.20 -13.62 4.79
CA ALA A 28 1.23 -14.26 5.60
C ALA A 28 2.19 -13.22 6.22
N LEU A 29 2.61 -12.22 5.44
CA LEU A 29 3.49 -11.15 5.90
C LEU A 29 2.86 -10.27 7.00
N ILE A 30 1.55 -10.02 6.94
CA ILE A 30 0.83 -9.30 8.00
C ILE A 30 0.70 -10.15 9.26
N VAL A 31 0.36 -11.44 9.12
CA VAL A 31 0.22 -12.38 10.24
C VAL A 31 1.55 -12.52 10.99
N ASP A 32 2.66 -12.65 10.28
CA ASP A 32 3.98 -12.70 10.89
C ASP A 32 4.34 -11.40 11.60
N ALA A 33 4.00 -10.24 11.01
CA ALA A 33 4.23 -8.94 11.64
C ALA A 33 3.42 -8.76 12.94
N LEU A 34 2.17 -9.22 12.98
CA LEU A 34 1.34 -9.20 14.20
C LEU A 34 1.95 -10.10 15.29
N ARG A 35 2.43 -11.29 14.93
CA ARG A 35 3.13 -12.20 15.85
C ARG A 35 4.42 -11.59 16.39
N GLU A 36 5.25 -11.00 15.53
CA GLU A 36 6.49 -10.33 15.92
C GLU A 36 6.22 -9.14 16.85
N ALA A 37 5.14 -8.39 16.59
CA ALA A 37 4.69 -7.29 17.44
C ALA A 37 4.04 -7.72 18.76
N LYS A 38 3.79 -9.03 18.95
CA LYS A 38 3.00 -9.59 20.06
C LYS A 38 1.64 -8.91 20.18
N PHE A 39 1.02 -8.63 19.04
CA PHE A 39 -0.28 -7.98 18.93
C PHE A 39 -1.33 -9.02 18.52
N GLU A 40 -2.37 -9.17 19.32
CA GLU A 40 -3.52 -10.01 19.02
C GLU A 40 -4.66 -9.12 18.53
N LEU A 41 -5.27 -9.49 17.41
CA LEU A 41 -6.46 -8.79 16.88
C LEU A 41 -7.69 -9.27 17.66
N GLU A 42 -8.56 -8.32 18.01
CA GLU A 42 -9.85 -8.60 18.65
C GLU A 42 -11.01 -8.43 17.65
N ASP A 43 -12.15 -9.07 17.96
CA ASP A 43 -13.35 -8.91 17.16
C ASP A 43 -13.79 -7.44 17.14
N GLY A 44 -13.88 -6.86 15.94
CA GLY A 44 -14.21 -5.45 15.74
C GLY A 44 -13.01 -4.56 15.42
N ASP A 45 -11.78 -5.08 15.50
CA ASP A 45 -10.60 -4.35 15.05
C ASP A 45 -10.61 -4.11 13.54
N ILE A 46 -9.98 -3.00 13.14
CA ILE A 46 -9.84 -2.60 11.73
C ILE A 46 -8.36 -2.63 11.36
N LEU A 47 -8.03 -3.45 10.36
CA LEU A 47 -6.72 -3.45 9.76
C LEU A 47 -6.67 -2.50 8.55
N ALA A 48 -6.00 -1.36 8.71
CA ALA A 48 -5.77 -0.42 7.62
C ALA A 48 -4.52 -0.78 6.81
N ILE A 49 -4.68 -1.07 5.52
CA ILE A 49 -3.59 -1.46 4.61
C ILE A 49 -3.48 -0.44 3.48
N ALA A 50 -2.26 0.06 3.23
CA ALA A 50 -2.02 0.97 2.11
C ALA A 50 -2.19 0.25 0.75
N SER A 51 -2.82 0.92 -0.22
CA SER A 51 -3.03 0.36 -1.56
C SER A 51 -1.72 -0.04 -2.28
N LYS A 52 -0.61 0.63 -1.95
CA LYS A 52 0.71 0.34 -2.54
C LYS A 52 1.17 -1.10 -2.27
N VAL A 53 1.05 -1.57 -1.02
CA VAL A 53 1.50 -2.93 -0.67
C VAL A 53 0.63 -4.01 -1.29
N VAL A 54 -0.68 -3.75 -1.42
CA VAL A 54 -1.61 -4.61 -2.16
C VAL A 54 -1.24 -4.68 -3.64
N SER A 55 -0.88 -3.54 -4.25
CA SER A 55 -0.46 -3.51 -5.66
C SER A 55 0.84 -4.30 -5.88
N MET A 56 1.78 -4.25 -4.92
CA MET A 56 3.03 -5.00 -4.98
C MET A 56 2.81 -6.52 -4.88
N SER A 57 2.01 -6.98 -3.93
CA SER A 57 1.67 -8.40 -3.78
C SER A 57 0.90 -8.95 -4.97
N GLN A 58 0.06 -8.12 -5.61
CA GLN A 58 -0.65 -8.47 -6.84
C GLN A 58 0.19 -8.36 -8.12
N GLY A 59 1.50 -8.09 -8.00
CA GLY A 59 2.40 -8.05 -9.15
C GLY A 59 2.20 -6.85 -10.08
N ARG A 60 1.55 -5.77 -9.64
CA ARG A 60 1.24 -4.56 -10.42
C ARG A 60 2.43 -3.61 -10.65
N LEU A 61 3.66 -4.06 -10.36
CA LEU A 61 4.87 -3.30 -10.62
C LEU A 61 5.26 -3.38 -12.10
N VAL A 62 5.38 -2.21 -12.73
CA VAL A 62 5.79 -2.05 -14.13
C VAL A 62 7.08 -1.24 -14.17
N SER A 63 8.06 -1.70 -14.97
CA SER A 63 9.25 -0.89 -15.27
C SER A 63 8.89 0.19 -16.28
N LEU A 64 9.20 1.45 -15.99
CA LEU A 64 8.91 2.56 -16.92
C LEU A 64 9.61 2.36 -18.27
N ASP A 65 10.83 1.84 -18.29
CA ASP A 65 11.59 1.56 -19.51
C ASP A 65 10.91 0.51 -20.43
N SER A 66 9.99 -0.29 -19.88
CA SER A 66 9.22 -1.26 -20.66
C SER A 66 7.97 -0.67 -21.34
N VAL A 67 7.64 0.59 -21.02
CA VAL A 67 6.42 1.25 -21.48
C VAL A 67 6.70 2.02 -22.75
N LYS A 68 5.99 1.69 -23.84
CA LYS A 68 6.08 2.43 -25.10
C LYS A 68 5.11 3.63 -25.10
N PRO A 69 5.59 4.90 -25.12
CA PRO A 69 4.71 6.06 -25.06
C PRO A 69 3.90 6.27 -26.35
N SER A 70 2.60 6.56 -26.24
CA SER A 70 1.74 6.96 -27.35
C SER A 70 1.96 8.43 -27.76
N ARG A 71 1.40 8.82 -28.91
CA ARG A 71 1.38 10.24 -29.32
C ARG A 71 0.66 11.10 -28.27
N ARG A 72 -0.42 10.59 -27.70
CA ARG A 72 -1.21 11.30 -26.68
C ARG A 72 -0.41 11.48 -25.39
N SER A 73 0.27 10.44 -24.91
CA SER A 73 1.08 10.54 -23.69
C SER A 73 2.23 11.53 -23.84
N ARG A 74 2.93 11.56 -24.98
CA ARG A 74 4.00 12.54 -25.25
C ARG A 74 3.51 14.00 -25.24
N ILE A 75 2.33 14.27 -25.82
CA ILE A 75 1.75 15.61 -25.83
C ILE A 75 1.44 16.07 -24.40
N LEU A 76 0.81 15.20 -23.60
CA LEU A 76 0.46 15.50 -22.22
C LEU A 76 1.70 15.61 -21.32
N ALA A 77 2.67 14.72 -21.49
CA ALA A 77 3.96 14.74 -20.81
C ALA A 77 4.69 16.08 -21.03
N LYS A 78 4.79 16.54 -22.29
CA LYS A 78 5.38 17.86 -22.60
C LYS A 78 4.61 19.01 -21.94
N LYS A 79 3.27 18.96 -21.94
CA LYS A 79 2.43 20.01 -21.34
C LYS A 79 2.61 20.11 -19.82
N HIS A 80 2.84 18.97 -19.15
CA HIS A 80 2.88 18.88 -17.69
C HIS A 80 4.29 18.66 -17.11
N GLY A 81 5.33 18.62 -17.95
CA GLY A 81 6.71 18.40 -17.49
C GLY A 81 6.94 17.01 -16.90
N LEU A 82 6.27 15.99 -17.44
CA LEU A 82 6.33 14.59 -16.97
C LEU A 82 7.05 13.69 -17.98
N GLU A 83 7.40 12.48 -17.55
CA GLU A 83 7.92 11.43 -18.44
C GLU A 83 6.79 10.83 -19.30
N PRO A 84 6.97 10.71 -20.63
CA PRO A 84 5.98 10.12 -21.53
C PRO A 84 5.54 8.70 -21.16
N GLU A 85 6.45 7.90 -20.61
CA GLU A 85 6.26 6.52 -20.14
C GLU A 85 5.34 6.48 -18.92
N PHE A 86 5.57 7.37 -17.95
CA PHE A 86 4.70 7.51 -16.78
C PHE A 86 3.29 7.96 -17.18
N VAL A 87 3.19 8.99 -18.04
CA VAL A 87 1.90 9.47 -18.53
C VAL A 87 1.16 8.38 -19.31
N GLU A 88 1.88 7.57 -20.08
CA GLU A 88 1.30 6.42 -20.78
C GLU A 88 0.71 5.40 -19.80
N LEU A 89 1.37 5.10 -18.68
CA LEU A 89 0.81 4.22 -17.65
C LEU A 89 -0.46 4.79 -17.01
N VAL A 90 -0.50 6.10 -16.76
CA VAL A 90 -1.69 6.77 -16.18
C VAL A 90 -2.89 6.72 -17.13
N LEU A 91 -2.66 6.66 -18.45
CA LEU A 91 -3.72 6.65 -19.46
C LEU A 91 -4.31 5.25 -19.74
N ARG A 92 -3.71 4.18 -19.22
CA ARG A 92 -4.14 2.78 -19.42
C ARG A 92 -4.98 2.30 -18.25
#